data_AF-A0A645AB92-F1
#
_entry.id   AF-A0A645AB92-F1
#
_cell.length_a   1.000
_cell.length_b   1.000
_cell.length_c   1.000
_cell.angle_alpha   90.00
_cell.angle_beta   90.00
_cell.angle_gamma   90.00
#
_symmetry.space_group_name_H-M   'P 1'
#
loop_
_entity.id
_entity.type
_entity.pdbx_description
1 polymer ?
#
loop_
_entity_poly.entity_id
_entity_poly.type
_entity_poly.pdbx_seq_one_letter_code
_entity_poly.pdbx_strand_id
1 'polypeptide(L)'
;MGEIRDRETMEHAVAFAETGHLCLATLHANSANQALDRIINFFPEERRAQLLMDLSLNLRALVSQRLIPKQDGKGRAAAVEIMLNSPLIADLIFKGEVAEIKEIMKKSRNLGMQTFDQALFDLFEANVITYEDALRNADSVNDLRLQIKLSSQRAKTTDLSAGTEHFAIV
;
A
#
# COMPACT_ATOMS: atom_id res chain seq x y z
N MET A 1 -9.61 13.25 -13.64
CA MET A 1 -8.87 12.77 -14.82
C MET A 1 -9.31 11.39 -15.30
N GLY A 2 -9.91 10.54 -14.45
CA GLY A 2 -10.20 9.15 -14.83
C GLY A 2 -8.94 8.28 -14.68
N GLU A 3 -8.84 7.22 -15.49
CA GLU A 3 -7.68 6.32 -15.48
C GLU A 3 -6.52 6.87 -16.31
N ILE A 4 -5.32 6.94 -15.74
CA ILE A 4 -4.10 7.30 -16.46
C ILE A 4 -3.46 6.04 -17.04
N ARG A 5 -3.34 6.00 -18.36
CA ARG A 5 -2.82 4.84 -19.12
C ARG A 5 -1.53 5.12 -19.87
N ASP A 6 -1.19 6.38 -20.07
CA ASP A 6 -0.08 6.83 -20.88
C ASP A 6 0.63 8.05 -20.26
N ARG A 7 1.80 8.37 -20.84
CA ARG A 7 2.66 9.48 -20.45
C ARG A 7 1.96 10.83 -20.61
N GLU A 8 1.24 11.05 -21.70
CA GLU A 8 0.61 12.33 -22.03
C GLU A 8 -0.45 12.71 -20.98
N THR A 9 -1.31 11.76 -20.61
CA THR A 9 -2.32 11.97 -19.57
C THR A 9 -1.68 12.23 -18.20
N MET A 10 -0.55 11.56 -17.90
CA MET A 10 0.20 11.81 -16.67
C MET A 10 0.84 13.20 -16.65
N GLU A 11 1.45 13.65 -17.76
CA GLU A 11 2.02 15.00 -17.88
C GLU A 11 0.96 16.06 -17.63
N HIS A 12 -0.24 15.91 -18.20
CA HIS A 12 -1.35 16.81 -17.92
C HIS A 12 -1.79 16.79 -16.45
N ALA A 13 -1.82 15.61 -15.82
CA ALA A 13 -2.20 15.49 -14.42
C ALA A 13 -1.20 16.19 -13.49
N VAL A 14 0.11 16.05 -13.75
CA VAL A 14 1.18 16.70 -12.99
C VAL A 14 1.13 18.22 -13.18
N ALA A 15 1.04 18.70 -14.42
CA ALA A 15 0.95 20.14 -14.70
C ALA A 15 -0.29 20.79 -14.06
N PHE A 16 -1.43 20.09 -14.05
CA PHE A 16 -2.64 20.59 -13.40
C PHE A 16 -2.47 20.69 -11.87
N ALA A 17 -1.79 19.72 -11.26
CA ALA A 17 -1.46 19.75 -9.84
C ALA A 17 -0.46 20.87 -9.50
N GLU A 18 0.55 21.09 -10.34
CA GLU A 18 1.57 22.14 -10.19
C GLU A 18 0.98 23.56 -10.21
N THR A 19 -0.06 23.78 -11.02
CA THR A 19 -0.80 25.05 -11.06
C THR A 19 -1.75 25.27 -9.88
N GLY A 20 -1.75 24.36 -8.88
CA GLY A 20 -2.50 24.50 -7.64
C GLY A 20 -3.88 23.85 -7.63
N HIS A 21 -4.25 23.07 -8.66
CA HIS A 21 -5.53 22.38 -8.70
C HIS A 21 -5.48 21.01 -8.03
N LEU A 22 -6.58 20.59 -7.40
CA LEU A 22 -6.71 19.23 -6.93
C LEU A 22 -7.00 18.28 -8.10
N CYS A 23 -6.02 17.46 -8.44
CA CYS A 23 -6.13 16.44 -9.48
C CYS A 23 -6.40 15.06 -8.87
N LEU A 24 -7.47 14.40 -9.30
CA LEU A 24 -7.80 13.02 -8.93
C LEU A 24 -7.76 12.12 -10.16
N ALA A 25 -7.00 11.03 -10.05
CA ALA A 25 -6.78 10.05 -11.09
C ALA A 25 -6.68 8.64 -10.52
N THR A 26 -6.92 7.63 -11.36
CA THR A 26 -6.75 6.22 -11.01
C THR A 26 -5.65 5.60 -11.87
N LEU A 27 -4.90 4.65 -11.30
CA LEU A 27 -3.92 3.84 -12.00
C LEU A 27 -4.11 2.37 -11.63
N HIS A 28 -3.78 1.48 -12.56
CA HIS A 28 -3.72 0.06 -12.27
C HIS A 28 -2.37 -0.29 -11.64
N ALA A 29 -2.34 -0.30 -10.31
CA ALA A 29 -1.19 -0.74 -9.52
C ALA A 29 -1.65 -1.39 -8.21
N ASN A 30 -0.91 -2.39 -7.74
CA ASN A 30 -1.34 -3.18 -6.58
C ASN A 30 -0.92 -2.58 -5.24
N SER A 31 -0.04 -1.58 -5.24
CA SER A 31 0.46 -0.86 -4.04
C SER A 31 0.98 0.52 -4.41
N ALA A 32 1.22 1.36 -3.41
CA ALA A 32 1.75 2.71 -3.57
C ALA A 32 3.11 2.73 -4.29
N ASN A 33 4.02 1.82 -3.91
CA ASN A 33 5.34 1.70 -4.55
C ASN A 33 5.22 1.29 -6.03
N GLN A 34 4.39 0.26 -6.32
CA GLN A 34 4.15 -0.17 -7.70
C GLN A 34 3.48 0.92 -8.55
N ALA A 35 2.63 1.75 -7.93
CA ALA A 35 2.04 2.90 -8.60
C ALA A 35 3.12 3.91 -8.98
N LEU A 36 4.04 4.27 -8.07
CA LEU A 36 5.17 5.14 -8.38
C LEU A 36 6.06 4.56 -9.48
N ASP A 37 6.45 3.30 -9.39
CA ASP A 37 7.26 2.63 -10.42
C ASP A 37 6.57 2.68 -11.79
N ARG A 38 5.25 2.44 -11.82
CA ARG A 38 4.46 2.52 -13.06
C ARG A 38 4.46 3.93 -13.65
N ILE A 39 4.32 4.95 -12.80
CA ILE A 39 4.36 6.36 -13.23
C ILE A 39 5.73 6.68 -13.83
N ILE A 40 6.82 6.30 -13.15
CA ILE A 40 8.20 6.50 -13.62
C ILE A 40 8.44 5.82 -14.97
N ASN A 41 7.89 4.62 -15.16
CA ASN A 41 8.04 3.85 -16.39
C ASN A 41 7.26 4.40 -17.59
N PHE A 42 6.35 5.36 -17.40
CA PHE A 42 5.77 6.09 -18.53
C PHE A 42 6.78 7.05 -19.20
N PHE A 43 7.86 7.40 -18.50
CA PHE A 43 8.80 8.42 -18.96
C PHE A 43 10.16 7.82 -19.34
N PRO A 44 10.76 8.32 -20.43
CA PRO A 44 12.12 7.93 -20.80
C PRO A 44 13.12 8.48 -19.77
N GLU A 45 14.30 7.86 -19.70
CA GLU A 45 15.28 8.08 -18.64
C GLU A 45 15.68 9.55 -18.48
N GLU A 46 15.85 10.26 -19.59
CA GLU A 46 16.20 11.68 -19.62
C GLU A 46 15.15 12.61 -18.99
N ARG A 47 13.89 12.16 -18.90
CA ARG A 47 12.79 12.94 -18.26
C ARG A 47 12.51 12.52 -16.82
N ARG A 48 13.09 11.42 -16.35
CA ARG A 48 12.76 10.87 -15.01
C ARG A 48 13.13 11.83 -13.89
N ALA A 49 14.29 12.48 -13.96
CA ALA A 49 14.70 13.43 -12.93
C ALA A 49 13.69 14.58 -12.75
N GLN A 50 13.19 15.13 -13.86
CA GLN A 50 12.16 16.16 -13.83
C GLN A 50 10.84 15.63 -13.24
N LEU A 51 10.38 14.47 -13.71
CA LEU A 51 9.17 13.82 -13.19
C LEU A 51 9.24 13.58 -11.68
N LEU A 52 10.36 13.06 -11.18
CA LEU A 52 10.55 12.78 -9.76
C LEU A 52 10.51 14.07 -8.92
N MET A 53 11.11 15.15 -9.43
CA MET A 53 11.00 16.47 -8.83
C MET A 53 9.54 16.92 -8.77
N ASP A 54 8.82 16.89 -9.89
CA ASP A 54 7.43 17.34 -9.95
C ASP A 54 6.52 16.50 -9.04
N LEU A 55 6.71 15.17 -9.00
CA LEU A 55 5.97 14.28 -8.12
C LEU A 55 6.28 14.57 -6.64
N SER A 56 7.55 14.78 -6.28
CA SER A 56 7.93 15.07 -4.89
C SER A 56 7.27 16.32 -4.35
N LEU A 57 7.05 17.33 -5.20
CA LEU A 57 6.41 18.59 -4.83
C LEU A 57 4.88 18.52 -4.85
N ASN A 58 4.31 17.84 -5.85
CA ASN A 58 2.88 17.96 -6.16
C ASN A 58 2.04 16.75 -5.71
N LEU A 59 2.63 15.57 -5.53
CA LEU A 59 1.90 14.40 -5.05
C LEU A 59 1.38 14.67 -3.63
N ARG A 60 0.12 14.31 -3.35
CA ARG A 60 -0.45 14.43 -2.00
C ARG A 60 -0.57 13.08 -1.31
N ALA A 61 -1.11 12.10 -2.02
CA ALA A 61 -1.30 10.76 -1.51
C ALA A 61 -1.40 9.74 -2.64
N LEU A 62 -1.05 8.50 -2.34
CA LEU A 62 -1.49 7.34 -3.11
C LEU A 62 -2.35 6.45 -2.20
N VAL A 63 -3.49 6.04 -2.72
CA VAL A 63 -4.43 5.17 -2.03
C VAL A 63 -4.65 3.93 -2.87
N SER A 64 -4.18 2.78 -2.39
CA SER A 64 -4.35 1.50 -3.05
C SER A 64 -5.41 0.68 -2.31
N GLN A 65 -6.28 -0.01 -3.04
CA GLN A 65 -7.43 -0.70 -2.46
C GLN A 65 -7.52 -2.15 -2.95
N ARG A 66 -7.87 -3.06 -2.03
CA ARG A 66 -8.18 -4.47 -2.32
C ARG A 66 -9.52 -4.82 -1.69
N LEU A 67 -10.44 -5.38 -2.48
CA LEU A 67 -11.75 -5.82 -2.00
C LEU A 67 -11.73 -7.31 -1.67
N ILE A 68 -11.83 -7.62 -0.38
CA ILE A 68 -11.69 -8.96 0.17
C ILE A 68 -13.07 -9.48 0.60
N PRO A 69 -13.44 -10.73 0.31
CA PRO A 69 -14.67 -11.33 0.82
C PRO A 69 -14.75 -11.20 2.35
N LYS A 70 -15.91 -10.77 2.85
CA LYS A 70 -16.14 -10.79 4.30
C LYS A 70 -16.37 -12.23 4.77
N GLN A 71 -15.91 -12.54 5.98
CA GLN A 71 -16.07 -13.89 6.53
C GLN A 71 -17.51 -14.27 6.84
N ASP A 72 -18.43 -13.30 6.94
CA ASP A 72 -19.88 -13.53 7.08
C ASP A 72 -20.57 -13.86 5.74
N GLY A 73 -19.83 -13.86 4.64
CA GLY A 73 -20.33 -14.08 3.28
C GLY A 73 -21.14 -12.91 2.71
N LYS A 74 -21.32 -11.80 3.44
CA LYS A 74 -22.18 -10.68 3.06
C LYS A 74 -21.37 -9.51 2.53
N GLY A 75 -20.93 -9.66 1.28
CA GLY A 75 -20.24 -8.61 0.53
C GLY A 75 -18.72 -8.64 0.73
N ARG A 76 -18.09 -7.47 0.61
CA ARG A 76 -16.63 -7.32 0.68
C ARG A 76 -16.21 -6.21 1.62
N ALA A 77 -15.02 -6.34 2.19
CA ALA A 77 -14.34 -5.30 2.94
C ALA A 77 -13.19 -4.74 2.10
N ALA A 78 -12.98 -3.42 2.18
CA ALA A 78 -11.84 -2.77 1.55
C ALA A 78 -10.65 -2.81 2.51
N ALA A 79 -9.59 -3.53 2.14
CA ALA A 79 -8.26 -3.29 2.68
C ALA A 79 -7.65 -2.11 1.92
N VAL A 80 -7.20 -1.10 2.64
CA VAL A 80 -6.71 0.16 2.05
C VAL A 80 -5.29 0.41 2.52
N GLU A 81 -4.40 0.60 1.57
CA GLU A 81 -3.05 1.12 1.78
C GLU A 81 -3.04 2.62 1.47
N ILE A 82 -2.42 3.40 2.35
CA ILE A 82 -2.39 4.86 2.29
C ILE A 82 -0.96 5.33 2.44
N MET A 83 -0.43 5.93 1.39
CA MET A 83 0.83 6.66 1.40
C MET A 83 0.53 8.15 1.32
N LEU A 84 1.10 8.94 2.24
CA LEU A 84 0.97 10.39 2.26
C LEU A 84 2.34 11.01 1.94
N ASN A 85 2.34 12.11 1.20
CA ASN A 85 3.57 12.79 0.82
C ASN A 85 4.12 13.66 1.97
N SER A 86 4.68 13.02 3.00
CA SER A 86 5.43 13.71 4.06
C SER A 86 6.77 14.24 3.53
N PRO A 87 7.46 15.15 4.23
CA PRO A 87 8.76 15.66 3.78
C PRO A 87 9.80 14.56 3.49
N LEU A 88 9.79 13.47 4.27
CA LEU A 88 10.67 12.33 4.05
C LEU A 88 10.27 11.52 2.81
N ILE A 89 8.96 11.31 2.59
CA ILE A 89 8.49 10.64 1.38
C ILE A 89 8.80 11.47 0.13
N ALA A 90 8.64 12.79 0.20
CA ALA A 90 8.99 13.69 -0.89
C ALA A 90 10.48 13.59 -1.26
N ASP A 91 11.36 13.57 -0.26
CA ASP A 91 12.81 13.38 -0.47
C ASP A 91 13.15 12.02 -1.10
N LEU A 92 12.51 10.93 -0.65
CA LEU A 92 12.69 9.60 -1.25
C LEU A 92 12.19 9.55 -2.70
N ILE A 93 11.05 10.19 -3.00
CA ILE A 93 10.54 10.30 -4.37
C ILE A 93 11.53 11.09 -5.23
N PHE A 94 12.02 12.24 -4.75
CA PHE A 94 12.98 13.07 -5.47
C PHE A 94 14.27 12.29 -5.83
N LYS A 95 14.75 11.45 -4.92
CA LYS A 95 15.93 10.59 -5.12
C LYS A 95 15.65 9.33 -5.96
N GLY A 96 14.37 8.98 -6.18
CA GLY A 96 13.97 7.75 -6.85
C GLY A 96 14.10 6.49 -5.97
N GLU A 97 14.21 6.63 -4.65
CA GLU A 97 14.38 5.54 -3.68
C GLU A 97 13.04 4.90 -3.29
N VAL A 98 12.27 4.44 -4.28
CA VAL A 98 10.89 3.95 -4.09
C VAL A 98 10.79 2.73 -3.16
N ALA A 99 11.84 1.91 -3.09
CA ALA A 99 11.87 0.72 -2.24
C ALA A 99 11.73 1.04 -0.75
N GLU A 100 12.31 2.16 -0.30
CA GLU A 100 12.34 2.57 1.12
C GLU A 100 10.99 3.11 1.62
N ILE A 101 10.13 3.57 0.70
CA ILE A 101 8.84 4.20 1.02
C ILE A 101 7.96 3.29 1.89
N LYS A 102 7.97 1.98 1.64
CA LYS A 102 7.11 1.02 2.36
C LYS A 102 7.49 0.92 3.84
N GLU A 103 8.78 0.95 4.16
CA GLU A 103 9.24 0.94 5.55
C GLU A 103 8.89 2.24 6.27
N ILE A 104 8.94 3.38 5.57
CA ILE A 104 8.49 4.66 6.13
C ILE A 104 6.99 4.64 6.41
N MET A 105 6.18 4.12 5.48
CA MET A 105 4.72 3.98 5.67
C MET A 105 4.41 3.12 6.90
N LYS A 106 5.10 1.98 7.05
CA LYS A 106 4.93 1.07 8.18
C LYS A 106 5.16 1.76 9.54
N LYS A 107 6.16 2.64 9.61
CA LYS A 107 6.52 3.41 10.83
C LYS A 107 5.64 4.64 11.06
N SER A 108 4.98 5.16 10.02
CA SER A 108 4.27 6.44 10.04
C SER A 108 2.75 6.31 10.24
N ARG A 109 2.31 5.27 10.93
CA ARG A 109 0.88 5.00 11.13
C ARG A 109 0.14 6.09 11.91
N ASN A 110 0.83 6.74 12.85
CA ASN A 110 0.33 7.90 13.60
C ASN A 110 0.09 9.13 12.71
N LEU A 111 0.73 9.22 11.54
CA LEU A 111 0.53 10.29 10.56
C LEU A 111 -0.61 9.96 9.57
N GLY A 112 -1.29 8.83 9.73
CA GLY A 112 -2.36 8.38 8.85
C GLY A 112 -1.90 7.54 7.66
N MET A 113 -0.61 7.17 7.59
CA MET A 113 -0.16 6.17 6.62
C MET A 113 -0.53 4.76 7.07
N GLN A 114 -0.64 3.84 6.13
CA GLN A 114 -0.97 2.45 6.43
C GLN A 114 -0.52 1.56 5.28
N THR A 115 0.16 0.45 5.57
CA THR A 115 0.48 -0.57 4.55
C THR A 115 -0.67 -1.57 4.39
N PHE A 116 -0.70 -2.32 3.28
CA PHE A 116 -1.67 -3.40 3.12
C PHE A 116 -1.62 -4.43 4.25
N ASP A 117 -0.43 -4.89 4.63
CA ASP A 117 -0.29 -5.92 5.69
C ASP A 117 -0.87 -5.42 7.02
N GLN A 118 -0.68 -4.14 7.33
CA GLN A 118 -1.30 -3.50 8.49
C GLN A 118 -2.83 -3.45 8.37
N ALA A 119 -3.38 -3.05 7.23
CA ALA A 119 -4.83 -3.04 7.00
C ALA A 119 -5.46 -4.44 7.07
N LEU A 120 -4.77 -5.46 6.54
CA LEU A 120 -5.20 -6.85 6.60
C LEU A 120 -5.20 -7.39 8.02
N PHE A 121 -4.15 -7.08 8.79
CA PHE A 121 -4.09 -7.41 10.21
C PHE A 121 -5.29 -6.81 10.96
N ASP A 122 -5.58 -5.53 10.75
CA ASP A 122 -6.70 -4.86 11.43
C ASP A 122 -8.06 -5.48 11.07
N LEU A 123 -8.30 -5.78 9.78
CA LEU A 123 -9.52 -6.44 9.31
C LEU A 123 -9.64 -7.87 9.86
N PHE A 124 -8.53 -8.58 9.99
CA PHE A 124 -8.50 -9.89 10.64
C PHE A 124 -8.82 -9.77 12.13
N GLU A 125 -8.16 -8.88 12.87
CA GLU A 125 -8.42 -8.65 14.30
C GLU A 125 -9.89 -8.29 14.55
N ALA A 126 -10.48 -7.49 13.67
CA ALA A 126 -11.86 -7.04 13.76
C ALA A 126 -12.91 -8.09 13.36
N ASN A 127 -12.52 -9.34 13.09
CA ASN A 127 -13.44 -10.40 12.64
C ASN A 127 -14.17 -10.05 11.33
N VAL A 128 -13.54 -9.28 10.44
CA VAL A 128 -14.13 -8.89 9.15
C VAL A 128 -13.76 -9.88 8.05
N ILE A 129 -12.51 -10.35 8.05
CA ILE A 129 -11.98 -11.29 7.07
C ILE A 129 -11.41 -12.55 7.74
N THR A 130 -11.31 -13.64 6.98
CA THR A 130 -10.71 -14.89 7.46
C THR A 130 -9.18 -14.77 7.52
N TYR A 131 -8.54 -15.66 8.29
CA TYR A 131 -7.08 -15.77 8.33
C TYR A 131 -6.50 -16.10 6.93
N GLU A 132 -7.14 -17.01 6.22
CA GLU A 132 -6.72 -17.41 4.87
C GLU A 132 -6.82 -16.26 3.87
N ASP A 133 -7.91 -15.50 3.90
CA ASP A 133 -8.08 -14.33 3.03
C ASP A 133 -7.10 -13.21 3.38
N ALA A 134 -6.79 -13.01 4.67
CA ALA A 134 -5.77 -12.05 5.10
C ALA A 134 -4.41 -12.42 4.51
N LEU A 135 -3.97 -13.68 4.66
CA LEU A 135 -2.68 -14.14 4.12
C LEU A 135 -2.63 -14.15 2.59
N ARG A 136 -3.71 -14.55 1.91
CA ARG A 136 -3.78 -14.58 0.44
C ARG A 136 -3.61 -13.18 -0.18
N ASN A 137 -4.05 -12.15 0.53
CA ASN A 137 -3.99 -10.76 0.05
C ASN A 137 -2.82 -9.96 0.62
N ALA A 138 -1.93 -10.58 1.41
CA ALA A 138 -0.77 -9.93 2.00
C ALA A 138 0.31 -9.62 0.95
N ASP A 139 1.01 -8.50 1.12
CA ASP A 139 2.22 -8.25 0.34
C ASP A 139 3.39 -9.08 0.86
N SER A 140 3.49 -9.23 2.20
CA SER A 140 4.44 -10.13 2.85
C SER A 140 3.70 -11.15 3.70
N VAL A 141 3.42 -12.32 3.10
CA VAL A 141 2.68 -13.42 3.75
C VAL A 141 3.36 -13.85 5.05
N ASN A 142 4.69 -13.90 5.06
CA ASN A 142 5.46 -14.32 6.24
C ASN A 142 5.39 -13.28 7.36
N ASP A 143 5.55 -11.99 7.04
CA ASP A 143 5.50 -10.94 8.04
C ASP A 143 4.10 -10.81 8.64
N LEU A 144 3.05 -10.84 7.80
CA LEU A 144 1.68 -10.80 8.29
C LEU A 144 1.37 -12.01 9.18
N ARG A 145 1.80 -13.22 8.76
CA ARG A 145 1.64 -14.44 9.58
C ARG A 145 2.31 -14.29 10.94
N LEU A 146 3.56 -13.81 10.96
CA LEU A 146 4.30 -13.61 12.19
C LEU A 146 3.62 -12.54 13.07
N GLN A 147 3.18 -11.43 12.47
CA GLN A 147 2.47 -10.37 13.17
C GLN A 147 1.17 -10.87 13.80
N ILE A 148 0.37 -11.66 13.07
CA ILE A 148 -0.82 -12.32 13.60
C ILE A 148 -0.46 -13.20 14.79
N LYS A 149 0.51 -14.11 14.66
CA LYS A 149 0.90 -14.99 15.77
C LYS A 149 1.35 -14.25 17.03
N LEU A 150 2.14 -13.19 16.89
CA LEU A 150 2.73 -12.48 18.03
C LEU A 150 1.75 -11.48 18.68
N SER A 151 0.98 -10.76 17.86
CA SER A 151 0.26 -9.55 18.30
C SER A 151 -1.26 -9.70 18.32
N SER A 152 -1.81 -10.70 17.63
CA SER A 152 -3.26 -10.90 17.54
C SER A 152 -3.86 -11.36 18.87
N GLN A 153 -4.95 -10.72 19.29
CA GLN A 153 -5.78 -11.20 20.40
C GLN A 153 -6.78 -12.26 19.91
N ARG A 154 -7.27 -12.09 18.68
CA ARG A 154 -8.14 -13.07 18.01
C ARG A 154 -7.46 -14.43 17.84
N ALA A 155 -6.18 -14.45 17.48
CA ALA A 155 -5.48 -15.70 17.23
C ALA A 155 -5.15 -16.47 18.51
N LYS A 156 -4.84 -15.74 19.59
CA LYS A 156 -4.61 -16.32 20.93
C LYS A 156 -5.86 -17.00 21.49
N THR A 157 -7.05 -16.49 21.15
CA THR A 157 -8.33 -17.07 21.58
C THR A 157 -8.80 -18.22 20.70
N THR A 158 -8.33 -18.32 19.46
CA THR A 158 -8.79 -19.32 18.48
C THR A 158 -7.89 -20.57 18.42
N ASP A 159 -6.86 -20.67 19.26
CA ASP A 159 -5.89 -21.78 19.30
C ASP A 159 -5.40 -22.24 17.91
N LEU A 160 -5.03 -21.27 17.07
CA LEU A 160 -4.39 -21.51 15.75
C LEU A 160 -3.00 -22.17 15.88
N SER A 161 -2.51 -22.36 17.11
CA SER A 161 -1.28 -23.05 17.51
C SER A 161 -1.34 -24.57 17.30
N ALA A 162 -2.54 -25.17 17.42
CA ALA A 162 -2.71 -26.62 17.42
C ALA A 162 -2.29 -27.32 16.11
N GLY A 163 -2.11 -26.58 15.02
CA GLY A 163 -1.69 -27.11 13.71
C GLY A 163 -0.18 -27.14 13.45
N THR A 164 0.67 -26.63 14.35
CA THR A 164 2.13 -26.53 14.11
C THR A 164 3.01 -27.32 15.09
N GLU A 165 2.41 -28.11 15.99
CA GLU A 165 3.15 -28.86 17.01
C GLU A 165 4.09 -29.95 16.44
N HIS A 166 3.95 -30.31 15.15
CA HIS A 166 4.80 -31.29 14.49
C HIS A 166 6.12 -30.77 13.90
N PHE A 167 6.44 -29.49 14.04
CA PHE A 167 7.72 -28.94 13.56
C PHE A 167 8.74 -28.66 14.68
N ALA A 168 8.60 -29.31 15.84
CA ALA A 168 9.67 -29.34 16.83
C ALA A 168 10.88 -30.09 16.24
N ILE A 169 11.95 -29.32 16.03
CA ILE A 169 13.25 -29.71 15.51
C ILE A 169 13.81 -30.86 16.36
N VAL A 170 14.19 -31.96 15.69
CA VAL A 170 15.16 -32.96 16.18
C VAL A 170 16.54 -32.53 15.72
#